data_AF-A0A382GFL8-F1
#
_entry.id   AF-A0A382GFL8-F1
#
_cell.length_a   1.000
_cell.length_b   1.000
_cell.length_c   1.000
_cell.angle_alpha   90.00
_cell.angle_beta   90.00
_cell.angle_gamma   90.00
#
_symmetry.space_group_name_H-M   'P 1'
#
loop_
_entity.id
_entity.type
_entity.pdbx_description
1 polymer ?
#
loop_
_entity_poly.entity_id
_entity_poly.type
_entity_poly.pdbx_seq_one_letter_code
_entity_poly.pdbx_strand_id
1 'polypeptide(L)'
;FTDDKIGNLVDFVRVKQDPDLETKNRKPKKPPPPDEPPPDVPPQNFNLNVDQTNFSMQGLNAGVDIQIGSGGFGITDGEYLPIVKVQPQYPRRALSRGMSGWVIVEFTVTDQGSVRDPFVVESCGWIKSPRVSGECFDNPNSVFNSAATKAALKFKYKPKVIDGNPVETAGVQNKITFELIDD
;
A
#
# COMPACT_ATOMS: atom_id res chain seq x y z
N PHE A 1 -47.80 -61.63 -54.94
CA PHE A 1 -48.66 -60.76 -54.12
C PHE A 1 -48.39 -61.13 -52.67
N THR A 2 -47.81 -60.33 -51.78
CA THR A 2 -47.63 -58.87 -51.60
C THR A 2 -46.41 -58.69 -50.67
N ASP A 3 -45.38 -57.95 -51.04
CA ASP A 3 -45.16 -56.51 -50.80
C ASP A 3 -45.05 -56.14 -49.31
N ASP A 4 -43.84 -55.77 -48.85
CA ASP A 4 -43.62 -54.48 -48.18
C ASP A 4 -42.15 -54.28 -47.71
N LYS A 5 -41.59 -53.19 -48.26
CA LYS A 5 -40.81 -52.13 -47.57
C LYS A 5 -39.33 -52.34 -47.24
N ILE A 6 -38.55 -51.91 -48.23
CA ILE A 6 -37.27 -51.19 -48.17
C ILE A 6 -37.16 -50.33 -46.89
N GLY A 7 -36.21 -50.68 -46.02
CA GLY A 7 -35.78 -49.85 -44.89
C GLY A 7 -34.52 -49.08 -45.24
N ASN A 8 -34.64 -47.76 -45.37
CA ASN A 8 -33.53 -46.82 -45.53
C ASN A 8 -32.61 -46.86 -44.29
N LEU A 9 -31.31 -47.07 -44.52
CA LEU A 9 -30.28 -46.91 -43.50
C LEU A 9 -29.90 -45.42 -43.43
N VAL A 10 -30.27 -44.73 -42.35
CA VAL A 10 -29.77 -43.38 -42.03
C VAL A 10 -28.62 -43.50 -41.03
N ASP A 11 -27.43 -43.10 -41.44
CA ASP A 11 -26.24 -43.01 -40.59
C ASP A 11 -26.31 -41.73 -39.75
N PHE A 12 -26.50 -41.88 -38.43
CA PHE A 12 -26.56 -40.76 -37.52
C PHE A 12 -25.15 -40.42 -37.02
N VAL A 13 -24.48 -39.49 -37.69
CA VAL A 13 -23.27 -38.84 -37.16
C VAL A 13 -23.67 -37.97 -35.97
N ARG A 14 -23.42 -38.46 -34.75
CA ARG A 14 -23.66 -37.71 -33.52
C ARG A 14 -22.58 -36.65 -33.33
N VAL A 15 -22.86 -35.42 -33.76
CA VAL A 15 -22.04 -34.24 -33.41
C VAL A 15 -22.11 -34.05 -31.90
N LYS A 16 -20.97 -34.15 -31.21
CA LYS A 16 -20.87 -33.77 -29.80
C LYS A 16 -20.92 -32.25 -29.74
N GLN A 17 -21.96 -31.70 -29.12
CA GLN A 17 -22.02 -30.29 -28.74
C GLN A 17 -21.24 -30.11 -27.45
N ASP A 18 -20.29 -29.18 -27.45
CA ASP A 18 -19.59 -28.78 -26.22
C ASP A 18 -20.57 -28.04 -25.30
N PRO A 19 -20.61 -28.35 -23.99
CA PRO A 19 -21.53 -27.71 -23.07
C PRO A 19 -21.05 -26.28 -22.74
N ASP A 20 -21.87 -25.28 -23.03
CA ASP A 20 -21.64 -23.91 -22.56
C ASP A 20 -21.76 -23.84 -21.03
N LEU A 21 -20.64 -23.54 -20.37
CA LEU A 21 -20.56 -23.38 -18.92
C LEU A 21 -21.04 -21.98 -18.52
N GLU A 22 -22.33 -21.83 -18.20
CA GLU A 22 -22.82 -20.63 -17.54
C GLU A 22 -22.36 -20.57 -16.08
N THR A 23 -21.37 -19.73 -15.80
CA THR A 23 -20.92 -19.43 -14.44
C THR A 23 -21.92 -18.47 -13.78
N LYS A 24 -22.75 -19.01 -12.89
CA LYS A 24 -23.75 -18.25 -12.13
C LYS A 24 -23.05 -17.30 -11.15
N ASN A 25 -22.93 -16.03 -11.53
CA ASN A 25 -22.29 -14.99 -10.74
C ASN A 25 -23.16 -14.63 -9.51
N ARG A 26 -22.85 -15.22 -8.35
CA ARG A 26 -23.55 -14.91 -7.08
C ARG A 26 -22.98 -13.61 -6.52
N LYS A 27 -23.77 -12.52 -6.59
CA LYS A 27 -23.44 -11.28 -5.87
C LYS A 27 -23.36 -11.57 -4.36
N PRO A 28 -22.38 -11.01 -3.64
CA PRO A 28 -22.31 -11.10 -2.18
C PRO A 28 -23.61 -10.60 -1.54
N LYS A 29 -24.11 -11.30 -0.52
CA LYS A 29 -25.25 -10.80 0.27
C LYS A 29 -24.79 -9.54 1.00
N LYS A 30 -25.59 -8.48 0.92
CA LYS A 30 -25.35 -7.26 1.71
C LYS A 30 -25.31 -7.64 3.21
N PRO A 31 -24.36 -7.09 3.99
CA PRO A 31 -24.39 -7.23 5.44
C PRO A 31 -25.76 -6.76 5.97
N PRO A 32 -26.30 -7.43 7.00
CA PRO A 32 -27.49 -6.91 7.67
C PRO A 32 -27.20 -5.50 8.21
N PRO A 33 -28.16 -4.56 8.11
CA PRO A 33 -28.00 -3.26 8.73
C PRO A 33 -27.77 -3.43 10.24
N PRO A 34 -26.86 -2.66 10.85
CA PRO A 34 -26.69 -2.66 12.31
C PRO A 34 -28.00 -2.22 12.97
N ASP A 35 -28.57 -3.08 13.82
CA ASP A 35 -29.90 -2.91 14.44
C ASP A 35 -29.88 -2.14 15.76
N GLU A 36 -28.78 -1.46 16.11
CA GLU A 36 -28.72 -0.70 17.37
C GLU A 36 -28.48 0.79 17.09
N PRO A 37 -29.41 1.68 17.50
CA PRO A 37 -29.11 3.10 17.54
C PRO A 37 -27.86 3.28 18.41
N PRO A 38 -26.89 4.12 17.98
CA PRO A 38 -25.69 4.34 18.75
C PRO A 38 -26.08 4.71 20.20
N PRO A 39 -25.45 4.13 21.21
CA PRO A 39 -25.71 4.51 22.59
C PRO A 39 -25.49 6.03 22.73
N ASP A 40 -26.44 6.72 23.34
CA ASP A 40 -26.34 8.15 23.61
C ASP A 40 -25.12 8.41 24.49
N VAL A 41 -24.04 8.87 23.87
CA VAL A 41 -22.84 9.30 24.58
C VAL A 41 -23.19 10.56 25.36
N PRO A 42 -22.95 10.60 26.69
CA PRO A 42 -23.21 11.82 27.45
C PRO A 42 -22.31 12.94 26.91
N PRO A 43 -22.82 14.19 26.81
CA PRO A 43 -22.02 15.31 26.35
C PRO A 43 -20.87 15.53 27.33
N GLN A 44 -19.65 15.24 26.88
CA GLN A 44 -18.43 15.55 27.63
C GLN A 44 -18.12 17.03 27.45
N ASN A 45 -18.15 17.79 28.56
CA ASN A 45 -17.68 19.17 28.58
C ASN A 45 -16.15 19.18 28.48
N PHE A 46 -15.62 19.49 27.30
CA PHE A 46 -14.18 19.68 27.11
C PHE A 46 -13.79 21.12 27.42
N ASN A 47 -13.41 21.41 28.67
CA ASN A 47 -12.67 22.62 29.00
C ASN A 47 -11.19 22.38 28.69
N LEU A 48 -10.78 22.64 27.45
CA LEU A 48 -9.38 22.58 27.03
C LEU A 48 -8.70 23.90 27.37
N ASN A 49 -7.99 23.94 28.49
CA ASN A 49 -7.02 24.99 28.76
C ASN A 49 -5.72 24.62 28.03
N VAL A 50 -5.45 25.27 26.90
CA VAL A 50 -4.27 24.99 26.07
C VAL A 50 -3.07 25.71 26.70
N ASP A 51 -2.28 24.98 27.48
CA ASP A 51 -0.95 25.43 27.87
C ASP A 51 0.08 24.90 26.86
N GLN A 52 0.89 25.79 26.32
CA GLN A 52 1.57 25.67 25.02
C GLN A 52 2.82 24.77 25.00
N THR A 53 3.04 23.91 25.99
CA THR A 53 4.37 23.32 26.18
C THR A 53 4.48 21.81 26.25
N ASN A 54 3.41 21.00 26.21
CA ASN A 54 3.56 19.55 26.05
C ASN A 54 2.22 18.87 25.69
N PHE A 55 2.02 18.53 24.41
CA PHE A 55 0.94 17.63 24.03
C PHE A 55 1.44 16.18 24.05
N SER A 56 1.14 15.47 25.14
CA SER A 56 1.27 14.02 25.26
C SER A 56 -0.06 13.38 24.80
N MET A 57 -0.03 12.59 23.72
CA MET A 57 -1.19 11.80 23.27
C MET A 57 -1.29 10.46 24.02
N GLN A 58 -1.41 10.50 25.34
CA GLN A 58 -1.85 9.34 26.10
C GLN A 58 -3.37 9.44 26.30
N GLY A 59 -4.18 8.97 25.33
CA GLY A 59 -5.61 8.79 25.59
C GLY A 59 -6.61 8.75 24.44
N LEU A 60 -6.20 8.85 23.16
CA LEU A 60 -7.17 8.78 22.06
C LEU A 60 -7.35 7.33 21.57
N ASN A 61 -8.34 6.65 22.14
CA ASN A 61 -8.89 5.40 21.58
C ASN A 61 -9.99 5.77 20.56
N ALA A 62 -9.59 6.24 19.38
CA ALA A 62 -10.50 6.39 18.25
C ALA A 62 -10.38 5.13 17.39
N GLY A 63 -11.46 4.34 17.32
CA GLY A 63 -11.57 3.10 16.52
C GLY A 63 -11.59 3.34 15.02
N VAL A 64 -10.62 4.11 14.52
CA VAL A 64 -10.26 4.19 13.10
C VAL A 64 -9.12 3.20 12.91
N ASP A 65 -9.41 2.09 12.24
CA ASP A 65 -8.39 1.12 11.80
C ASP A 65 -7.55 1.76 10.69
N ILE A 66 -6.70 2.72 11.07
CA ILE A 66 -5.56 3.11 10.27
C ILE A 66 -4.52 2.05 10.58
N GLN A 67 -4.35 1.08 9.69
CA GLN A 67 -3.27 0.10 9.76
C GLN A 67 -1.92 0.82 9.62
N ILE A 68 -1.48 1.40 10.73
CA ILE A 68 -0.11 1.83 10.98
C ILE A 68 0.64 0.54 11.30
N GLY A 69 1.11 -0.12 10.24
CA GLY A 69 2.10 -1.19 10.36
C GLY A 69 3.24 -0.71 11.25
N SER A 70 3.59 -1.53 12.23
CA SER A 70 4.51 -1.28 13.34
C SER A 70 5.91 -0.84 12.92
N GLY A 71 6.06 0.40 12.48
CA GLY A 71 7.34 0.96 12.05
C GLY A 71 7.32 2.39 11.49
N GLY A 72 6.24 3.14 11.62
CA GLY A 72 6.20 4.52 11.13
C GLY A 72 5.33 5.39 12.01
N PHE A 73 5.93 6.38 12.67
CA PHE A 73 5.47 7.77 12.77
C PHE A 73 6.43 8.54 13.68
N GLY A 74 7.62 8.84 13.16
CA GLY A 74 8.30 10.07 13.55
C GLY A 74 7.54 11.23 12.92
N ILE A 75 6.46 11.66 13.55
CA ILE A 75 5.94 13.03 13.37
C ILE A 75 6.87 13.91 14.22
N THR A 76 8.15 13.96 13.86
CA THR A 76 9.06 14.95 14.44
C THR A 76 8.82 16.21 13.63
N ASP A 77 7.97 17.06 14.19
CA ASP A 77 7.70 18.42 13.75
C ASP A 77 6.94 18.53 12.42
N GLY A 78 5.85 19.31 12.40
CA GLY A 78 4.94 19.49 11.26
C GLY A 78 5.55 20.21 10.05
N GLU A 79 6.79 19.90 9.69
CA GLU A 79 7.58 20.63 8.71
C GLU A 79 7.21 20.27 7.26
N TYR A 80 6.72 19.05 7.00
CA TYR A 80 6.29 18.61 5.67
C TYR A 80 5.27 17.46 5.71
N LEU A 81 4.18 17.61 4.95
CA LEU A 81 3.14 16.59 4.82
C LEU A 81 3.16 15.94 3.43
N PRO A 82 3.23 14.61 3.32
CA PRO A 82 3.14 13.93 2.03
C PRO A 82 1.70 13.99 1.50
N ILE A 83 1.55 14.42 0.25
CA ILE A 83 0.26 14.46 -0.46
C ILE A 83 0.08 13.16 -1.25
N VAL A 84 1.11 12.76 -2.00
CA VAL A 84 1.10 11.55 -2.81
C VAL A 84 2.38 10.76 -2.54
N LYS A 85 2.20 9.52 -2.06
CA LYS A 85 3.25 8.51 -1.97
C LYS A 85 3.03 7.46 -3.04
N VAL A 86 3.95 7.39 -4.00
CA VAL A 86 3.91 6.40 -5.08
C VAL A 86 4.69 5.16 -4.68
N GLN A 87 4.04 4.01 -4.64
CA GLN A 87 4.75 2.77 -4.34
C GLN A 87 5.83 2.49 -5.40
N PRO A 88 7.05 2.11 -4.98
CA PRO A 88 8.11 1.77 -5.92
C PRO A 88 7.77 0.48 -6.67
N GLN A 89 8.30 0.36 -7.89
CA GLN A 89 8.23 -0.91 -8.61
C GLN A 89 9.26 -1.88 -8.02
N TYR A 90 8.82 -3.10 -7.69
CA TYR A 90 9.69 -4.11 -7.12
C TYR A 90 10.78 -4.54 -8.13
N PRO A 91 12.08 -4.46 -7.78
CA PRO A 91 13.14 -4.90 -8.68
C PRO A 91 13.01 -6.37 -9.04
N ARG A 92 12.97 -6.72 -10.34
CA ARG A 92 12.85 -8.11 -10.81
C ARG A 92 13.92 -9.04 -10.22
N ARG A 93 15.14 -8.53 -10.00
CA ARG A 93 16.25 -9.27 -9.40
C ARG A 93 15.97 -9.65 -7.94
N ALA A 94 15.44 -8.71 -7.15
CA ALA A 94 15.05 -8.96 -5.76
C ALA A 94 13.85 -9.91 -5.70
N LEU A 95 12.85 -9.68 -6.56
CA LEU A 95 11.64 -10.52 -6.66
C LEU A 95 12.01 -11.99 -6.94
N SER A 96 12.87 -12.23 -7.94
CA SER A 96 13.31 -13.59 -8.29
C SER A 96 14.07 -14.33 -7.20
N ARG A 97 14.64 -13.58 -6.25
CA ARG A 97 15.46 -14.12 -5.15
C ARG A 97 14.70 -14.16 -3.81
N GLY A 98 13.45 -13.70 -3.77
CA GLY A 98 12.71 -13.56 -2.51
C GLY A 98 13.35 -12.56 -1.54
N MET A 99 14.09 -11.57 -2.06
CA MET A 99 14.75 -10.57 -1.22
C MET A 99 13.76 -9.49 -0.83
N SER A 100 13.68 -9.16 0.44
CA SER A 100 13.00 -7.99 1.01
C SER A 100 14.04 -6.97 1.48
N GLY A 101 13.63 -5.74 1.77
CA GLY A 101 14.57 -4.69 2.10
C GLY A 101 13.92 -3.36 2.45
N TRP A 102 14.74 -2.38 2.81
CA TRP A 102 14.31 -1.00 2.92
C TRP A 102 15.41 -0.05 2.44
N VAL A 103 15.01 1.13 1.98
CA VAL A 103 15.91 2.18 1.54
C VAL A 103 15.47 3.49 2.14
N ILE A 104 16.38 4.21 2.78
CA ILE A 104 16.18 5.59 3.21
C ILE A 104 16.72 6.50 2.11
N VAL A 105 15.84 7.30 1.55
CA VAL A 105 16.16 8.29 0.53
C VAL A 105 16.00 9.67 1.15
N GLU A 106 17.01 10.51 0.97
CA GLU A 106 16.96 11.93 1.30
C GLU A 106 16.77 12.73 0.02
N PHE A 107 15.96 13.78 0.10
CA PHE A 107 15.69 14.64 -1.05
C PHE A 107 15.27 16.05 -0.61
N THR A 108 15.20 16.95 -1.59
CA THR A 108 14.73 18.31 -1.40
C THR A 108 13.30 18.45 -1.93
N VAL A 109 12.41 19.04 -1.13
CA VAL A 109 11.06 19.42 -1.54
C VAL A 109 11.10 20.87 -2.04
N THR A 110 10.72 21.06 -3.30
CA THR A 110 10.62 22.38 -3.95
C THR A 110 9.42 23.18 -3.44
N ASP A 111 9.40 24.48 -3.74
CA ASP A 111 8.27 25.39 -3.52
C ASP A 111 6.96 24.92 -4.17
N GLN A 112 7.03 24.16 -5.26
CA GLN A 112 5.90 23.53 -5.95
C GLN A 112 5.47 22.19 -5.31
N GLY A 113 6.12 21.76 -4.22
CA GLY A 113 5.85 20.48 -3.57
C GLY A 113 6.34 19.25 -4.35
N SER A 114 7.16 19.45 -5.38
CA SER A 114 7.82 18.36 -6.12
C SER A 114 9.17 18.02 -5.49
N VAL A 115 9.59 16.76 -5.64
CA VAL A 115 10.89 16.29 -5.14
C VAL A 115 12.01 16.53 -6.17
N ARG A 116 13.15 17.03 -5.71
CA ARG A 116 14.39 17.18 -6.50
C ARG A 116 15.57 16.51 -5.79
N ASP A 117 16.57 16.11 -6.58
CA ASP A 117 17.87 15.59 -6.15
C ASP A 117 17.81 14.46 -5.10
N PRO A 118 17.01 13.39 -5.31
CA PRO A 118 16.96 12.29 -4.37
C PRO A 118 18.25 11.48 -4.40
N PHE A 119 18.84 11.26 -3.22
CA PHE A 119 19.99 10.39 -3.04
C PHE A 119 19.74 9.38 -1.91
N VAL A 120 20.39 8.23 -1.99
CA VAL A 120 20.24 7.16 -1.01
C VAL A 120 21.19 7.39 0.15
N VAL A 121 20.64 7.49 1.35
CA VAL A 121 21.41 7.63 2.60
C VAL A 121 21.79 6.25 3.11
N GLU A 122 20.80 5.35 3.17
CA GLU A 122 20.99 4.01 3.71
C GLU A 122 20.12 3.01 2.96
N SER A 123 20.61 1.79 2.81
CA SER A 123 19.93 0.75 2.05
C SER A 123 20.24 -0.62 2.62
N CYS A 124 19.21 -1.41 2.87
CA CYS A 124 19.37 -2.76 3.34
C CYS A 124 18.54 -3.77 2.56
N GLY A 125 19.09 -4.97 2.39
CA GLY A 125 18.38 -6.12 1.85
C GLY A 125 18.59 -7.37 2.70
N TRP A 126 17.60 -8.25 2.71
CA TRP A 126 17.71 -9.60 3.26
C TRP A 126 16.78 -10.57 2.52
N ILE A 127 17.00 -11.86 2.68
CA ILE A 127 16.10 -12.92 2.18
C ILE A 127 15.25 -13.38 3.36
N LYS A 128 13.93 -13.39 3.19
CA LYS A 128 13.01 -13.87 4.22
C LYS A 128 13.22 -15.38 4.38
N SER A 129 13.57 -15.83 5.58
CA SER A 129 13.71 -17.25 5.91
C SER A 129 12.71 -17.61 7.00
N PRO A 130 12.00 -18.75 6.91
CA PRO A 130 11.09 -19.19 7.98
C PRO A 130 11.79 -19.38 9.34
N ARG A 131 13.11 -19.56 9.32
CA ARG A 131 13.94 -19.80 10.50
C ARG A 131 14.54 -18.51 11.10
N VAL A 132 14.51 -17.40 10.37
CA VAL A 132 15.13 -16.12 10.78
C VAL A 132 14.15 -15.00 10.46
N SER A 133 13.50 -14.47 11.51
CA SER A 133 12.57 -13.36 11.41
C SER A 133 13.33 -12.04 11.29
N GLY A 134 13.54 -11.58 10.05
CA GLY A 134 13.65 -10.16 9.72
C GLY A 134 14.88 -9.42 10.24
N GLU A 135 16.07 -9.80 9.77
CA GLU A 135 17.27 -9.00 10.01
C GLU A 135 17.84 -8.46 8.71
N CYS A 136 18.15 -7.17 8.74
CA CYS A 136 18.99 -6.49 7.78
C CYS A 136 20.43 -7.02 7.90
N PHE A 137 20.86 -7.90 6.99
CA PHE A 137 22.23 -8.45 7.01
C PHE A 137 23.14 -7.85 5.92
N ASP A 138 22.57 -7.32 4.84
CA ASP A 138 23.33 -6.77 3.71
C ASP A 138 23.09 -5.25 3.64
N ASN A 139 24.00 -4.48 4.25
CA ASN A 139 24.00 -3.02 4.27
C ASN A 139 25.43 -2.50 4.01
N PRO A 140 25.68 -1.73 2.92
CA PRO A 140 24.70 -1.20 1.97
C PRO A 140 24.38 -2.16 0.81
N ASN A 141 23.09 -2.45 0.60
CA ASN A 141 22.62 -3.22 -0.56
C ASN A 141 22.02 -2.30 -1.64
N SER A 142 22.58 -2.34 -2.86
CA SER A 142 22.17 -1.46 -3.96
C SER A 142 20.98 -1.94 -4.80
N VAL A 143 20.45 -3.13 -4.54
CA VAL A 143 19.40 -3.77 -5.37
C VAL A 143 18.11 -2.93 -5.40
N PHE A 144 17.79 -2.25 -4.31
CA PHE A 144 16.57 -1.44 -4.17
C PHE A 144 16.77 0.05 -4.49
N ASN A 145 18.03 0.52 -4.60
CA ASN A 145 18.36 1.94 -4.72
C ASN A 145 17.71 2.59 -5.94
N SER A 146 17.79 1.94 -7.12
CA SER A 146 17.21 2.50 -8.35
C SER A 146 15.68 2.57 -8.31
N ALA A 147 15.03 1.60 -7.67
CA ALA A 147 13.58 1.60 -7.54
C ALA A 147 13.11 2.67 -6.55
N ALA A 148 13.83 2.83 -5.44
CA ALA A 148 13.57 3.83 -4.42
C ALA A 148 13.71 5.26 -4.95
N THR A 149 14.81 5.58 -5.64
CA THR A 149 15.04 6.93 -6.20
C THR A 149 14.00 7.30 -7.27
N LYS A 150 13.64 6.36 -8.15
CA LYS A 150 12.59 6.57 -9.17
C LYS A 150 11.21 6.81 -8.56
N ALA A 151 10.91 6.17 -7.43
CA ALA A 151 9.66 6.38 -6.71
C ALA A 151 9.66 7.74 -5.99
N ALA A 152 10.78 8.09 -5.35
CA ALA A 152 10.94 9.37 -4.65
C ALA A 152 10.70 10.58 -5.56
N LEU A 153 11.18 10.54 -6.80
CA LEU A 153 10.93 11.59 -7.80
C LEU A 153 9.45 11.82 -8.10
N LYS A 154 8.59 10.83 -7.86
CA LYS A 154 7.14 10.93 -8.12
C LYS A 154 6.35 11.33 -6.89
N PHE A 155 6.99 11.49 -5.74
CA PHE A 155 6.31 11.95 -4.54
C PHE A 155 5.90 13.41 -4.68
N LYS A 156 4.79 13.74 -4.00
CA LYS A 156 4.31 15.10 -3.86
C LYS A 156 4.16 15.41 -2.39
N TYR A 157 4.68 16.56 -2.00
CA TYR A 157 4.70 17.06 -0.63
C TYR A 157 4.04 18.43 -0.58
N LYS A 158 3.52 18.79 0.59
CA LYS A 158 3.16 20.17 0.86
C LYS A 158 4.45 20.92 1.23
N PRO A 159 4.84 21.96 0.47
CA PRO A 159 6.02 22.76 0.80
C PRO A 159 5.79 23.49 2.13
N LYS A 160 6.89 23.77 2.83
CA LYS A 160 6.86 24.62 4.02
C LYS A 160 6.48 26.03 3.60
N VAL A 161 5.57 26.67 4.34
CA VAL A 161 5.17 28.06 4.09
C VAL A 161 5.68 28.90 5.25
N ILE A 162 6.52 29.89 4.96
CA ILE A 162 7.02 30.87 5.93
C ILE A 162 6.55 32.24 5.44
N ASP A 163 5.82 32.98 6.27
CA ASP A 163 5.27 34.31 5.95
C ASP A 163 4.43 34.34 4.66
N GLY A 164 3.70 33.26 4.38
CA GLY A 164 2.84 33.13 3.21
C GLY A 164 3.56 32.70 1.91
N ASN A 165 4.88 32.58 1.93
CA ASN A 165 5.67 32.14 0.78
C ASN A 165 6.11 30.68 0.93
N PRO A 166 5.96 29.85 -0.12
CA PRO A 166 6.51 28.49 -0.12
C PRO A 166 8.04 28.53 -0.17
N VAL A 167 8.68 27.79 0.72
CA VAL A 167 10.14 27.70 0.85
C VAL A 167 10.58 26.26 0.59
N GLU A 168 11.65 26.10 -0.19
CA GLU A 168 12.26 24.79 -0.43
C GLU A 168 12.78 24.21 0.88
N THR A 169 12.51 22.92 1.11
CA THR A 169 12.93 22.22 2.33
C THR A 169 13.86 21.08 1.95
N ALA A 170 15.12 21.19 2.37
CA ALA A 170 16.15 20.16 2.17
C ALA A 170 16.20 19.20 3.36
N GLY A 171 16.83 18.04 3.17
CA GLY A 171 17.03 17.05 4.25
C GLY A 171 15.80 16.20 4.55
N VAL A 172 14.81 16.16 3.65
CA VAL A 172 13.61 15.35 3.87
C VAL A 172 13.97 13.89 3.61
N GLN A 173 13.91 13.07 4.67
CA GLN A 173 14.18 11.64 4.59
C GLN A 173 12.88 10.83 4.53
N ASN A 174 12.86 9.81 3.68
CA ASN A 174 11.75 8.87 3.59
C ASN A 174 12.26 7.43 3.50
N LYS A 175 11.75 6.58 4.40
CA LYS A 175 12.01 5.15 4.42
C LYS A 175 11.01 4.42 3.52
N ILE A 176 11.51 3.81 2.47
CA ILE A 176 10.75 3.00 1.53
C ILE A 176 11.03 1.53 1.84
N THR A 177 10.01 0.79 2.25
CA THR A 177 10.09 -0.64 2.57
C THR A 177 9.60 -1.48 1.39
N PHE A 178 10.33 -2.54 1.09
CA PHE A 178 10.03 -3.55 0.07
C PHE A 178 9.76 -4.87 0.76
N GLU A 179 8.50 -5.28 0.77
CA GLU A 179 8.05 -6.55 1.33
C GLU A 179 7.38 -7.40 0.25
N LEU A 180 7.59 -8.70 0.37
CA LEU A 180 6.91 -9.70 -0.44
C LEU A 180 5.71 -10.21 0.37
N ILE A 181 4.53 -10.12 -0.23
CA ILE A 181 3.33 -10.79 0.29
C ILE A 181 3.47 -12.25 -0.12
N ASP A 182 3.49 -13.15 0.86
CA ASP A 182 3.40 -14.58 0.60
C ASP A 182 1.90 -14.89 0.34
N ASP A 183 1.57 -15.42 -0.84
CA ASP A 183 0.23 -15.93 -1.18
C ASP A 183 0.00 -17.35 -0.63
#